data_AF-A0A5B8NKP2-F1
#
_entry.id   AF-A0A5B8NKP2-F1
#
_cell.length_a   1.000
_cell.length_b   1.000
_cell.length_c   1.000
_cell.angle_alpha   90.00
_cell.angle_beta   90.00
_cell.angle_gamma   90.00
#
_symmetry.space_group_name_H-M   'P 1'
#
loop_
_entity.id
_entity.type
_entity.pdbx_description
1 polymer ?
#
loop_
_entity_poly.entity_id
_entity_poly.type
_entity_poly.pdbx_seq_one_letter_code
_entity_poly.pdbx_strand_id
1 'polypeptide(L)'
;MFSIDLTLKYSPLPLSVQRKESETAQTLYQEILTALKADSPQLLELTCEKDPEKKIAVMSDQIVAVIVSQKDGTATGRAPGFFMQS
;
A
#
# COMPACT_ATOMS: atom_id res chain seq x y z
N MET A 1 11.79 -4.49 -3.04
CA MET A 1 10.36 -4.88 -3.21
C MET A 1 9.52 -3.71 -2.77
N PHE A 2 8.52 -3.30 -3.55
CA PHE A 2 7.71 -2.13 -3.26
C PHE A 2 6.38 -2.55 -2.62
N SER A 3 5.96 -1.80 -1.60
CA SER A 3 4.65 -1.94 -0.95
C SER A 3 3.88 -0.65 -1.16
N ILE A 4 2.62 -0.80 -1.57
CA ILE A 4 1.65 0.29 -1.67
C ILE A 4 0.62 0.03 -0.58
N ASP A 5 0.60 0.89 0.43
CA ASP A 5 -0.29 0.79 1.57
C ASP A 5 -1.42 1.82 1.46
N LEU A 6 -2.66 1.33 1.53
CA LEU A 6 -3.89 2.11 1.45
C LEU A 6 -4.53 2.20 2.84
N THR A 7 -4.70 3.42 3.34
CA THR A 7 -5.44 3.67 4.58
C THR A 7 -6.87 4.02 4.25
N LEU A 8 -7.84 3.35 4.88
CA LEU A 8 -9.27 3.57 4.64
C LEU A 8 -9.93 4.32 5.81
N LYS A 9 -10.98 5.10 5.52
CA LYS A 9 -11.68 5.96 6.50
C LYS A 9 -12.14 5.24 7.78
N TYR A 10 -12.47 3.95 7.68
CA TYR A 10 -13.03 3.15 8.77
C TYR A 10 -12.34 1.79 8.95
N SER A 11 -11.17 1.59 8.35
CA SER A 11 -10.43 0.34 8.52
C SER A 11 -9.33 0.52 9.56
N PRO A 12 -9.27 -0.33 10.60
CA PRO A 12 -8.19 -0.28 11.60
C PRO A 12 -6.85 -0.73 11.02
N LEU A 13 -6.84 -1.41 9.87
CA LEU A 13 -5.64 -1.91 9.21
C LEU A 13 -5.55 -1.42 7.77
N PRO A 14 -4.36 -0.99 7.31
CA PRO A 14 -4.17 -0.62 5.92
C PRO A 14 -4.21 -1.84 5.01
N LEU A 15 -4.64 -1.64 3.77
CA LEU A 15 -4.55 -2.64 2.71
C LEU A 15 -3.21 -2.50 2.00
N SER A 16 -2.40 -3.56 2.03
CA SER A 16 -1.09 -3.57 1.40
C SER A 16 -1.09 -4.39 0.12
N VAL A 17 -0.64 -3.75 -0.97
CA VAL A 17 -0.39 -4.36 -2.27
C VAL A 17 1.10 -4.32 -2.56
N GLN A 18 1.67 -5.41 -3.06
CA GLN A 18 3.11 -5.46 -3.35
C GLN A 18 3.43 -5.63 -4.83
N ARG A 19 4.52 -4.97 -5.24
CA ARG A 19 5.08 -4.98 -6.59
C ARG A 19 6.58 -5.30 -6.53
N LYS A 20 7.06 -6.06 -7.50
CA LYS A 20 8.48 -6.41 -7.62
C LYS A 20 9.28 -5.22 -8.14
N GLU A 21 8.75 -4.54 -9.15
CA GLU A 21 9.43 -3.47 -9.89
C GLU A 21 9.00 -2.08 -9.40
N SER A 22 9.93 -1.11 -9.47
CA SER A 22 9.67 0.28 -9.08
C SER A 22 8.71 0.96 -10.05
N GLU A 23 8.82 0.65 -11.33
CA GLU A 23 8.00 1.23 -12.39
C GLU A 23 6.53 0.81 -12.21
N THR A 24 6.27 -0.48 -12.02
CA THR A 24 4.91 -0.98 -11.79
C THR A 24 4.29 -0.45 -10.50
N ALA A 25 5.10 -0.24 -9.45
CA ALA A 25 4.65 0.41 -8.22
C ALA A 25 4.27 1.87 -8.42
N GLN A 26 5.07 2.63 -9.18
CA GLN A 26 4.81 4.03 -9.45
C GLN A 26 3.61 4.22 -10.37
N THR A 27 3.46 3.37 -11.40
CA THR A 27 2.28 3.38 -12.28
C THR A 27 1.02 3.13 -11.48
N LEU A 28 1.01 2.09 -10.63
CA LEU A 28 -0.14 1.81 -9.76
C LEU A 28 -0.47 2.98 -8.83
N TYR A 29 0.55 3.63 -8.26
CA TYR A 29 0.36 4.81 -7.42
C TYR A 29 -0.33 5.95 -8.18
N GLN A 30 0.09 6.22 -9.42
CA GLN A 30 -0.54 7.25 -10.25
C GLN A 30 -1.97 6.88 -10.66
N GLU A 31 -2.25 5.62 -10.94
CA GLU A 31 -3.63 5.14 -11.21
C GLU A 31 -4.55 5.38 -10.02
N ILE A 32 -4.10 5.04 -8.81
CA ILE A 32 -4.85 5.29 -7.57
C ILE A 32 -5.06 6.79 -7.36
N LEU A 33 -4.03 7.62 -7.55
CA LEU A 33 -4.18 9.07 -7.44
C LEU A 33 -5.16 9.66 -8.45
N THR A 34 -5.17 9.12 -9.67
CA THR A 34 -6.11 9.54 -10.72
C THR A 34 -7.55 9.23 -10.31
N ALA A 35 -7.78 8.03 -9.79
CA ALA A 35 -9.10 7.62 -9.29
C ALA A 35 -9.55 8.39 -8.04
N LEU A 36 -8.62 8.84 -7.19
CA LEU A 36 -8.91 9.69 -6.03
C LEU A 36 -9.27 11.13 -6.42
N LYS A 37 -8.75 11.61 -7.54
CA LYS A 37 -9.01 12.96 -8.08
C LYS A 37 -10.23 13.01 -9.00
N ALA A 38 -10.83 11.86 -9.31
CA ALA A 38 -12.02 11.81 -10.15
C ALA A 38 -13.22 12.42 -9.41
N ASP A 39 -14.12 13.07 -10.17
CA ASP A 39 -15.35 13.67 -9.62
C ASP A 39 -16.33 12.64 -9.06
N SER A 40 -16.20 11.37 -9.47
CA SER A 40 -17.04 10.26 -9.03
C SER A 40 -16.22 9.13 -8.41
N PRO A 41 -16.73 8.44 -7.37
CA PRO A 41 -16.08 7.28 -6.79
C PRO A 41 -15.86 6.18 -7.84
N GLN A 42 -14.64 5.64 -7.87
CA GLN A 42 -14.22 4.58 -8.79
C GLN A 42 -13.93 3.30 -8.00
N LEU A 43 -14.35 2.16 -8.54
CA LEU A 43 -13.95 0.86 -8.02
C LEU A 43 -12.55 0.53 -8.53
N LEU A 44 -11.60 0.34 -7.62
CA LEU A 44 -10.24 -0.06 -7.92
C LEU A 44 -10.04 -1.53 -7.59
N GLU A 45 -9.70 -2.32 -8.60
CA GLU A 45 -9.29 -3.72 -8.45
C GLU A 45 -7.76 -3.81 -8.46
N LEU A 46 -7.20 -4.23 -7.34
CA LEU A 46 -5.78 -4.32 -7.09
C LEU A 46 -5.39 -5.79 -6.93
N THR A 47 -4.39 -6.23 -7.67
CA THR A 47 -3.81 -7.57 -7.57
C THR A 47 -2.48 -7.53 -6.84
N CYS A 48 -2.10 -8.59 -6.14
CA CYS A 48 -0.75 -8.72 -5.57
C CYS A 48 0.13 -9.60 -6.47
N GLU A 49 1.32 -9.12 -6.84
CA GLU A 49 2.26 -9.95 -7.65
C GLU A 49 2.89 -11.09 -6.83
N LYS A 50 2.96 -10.93 -5.51
CA LYS A 50 3.46 -11.97 -4.61
C LYS A 50 2.46 -13.12 -4.43
N ASP A 51 1.17 -12.81 -4.56
CA ASP A 51 0.07 -13.75 -4.36
C ASP A 51 -1.04 -13.42 -5.37
N PRO A 52 -1.02 -14.07 -6.55
CA PRO A 52 -1.96 -13.78 -7.62
C PRO A 52 -3.42 -14.16 -7.28
N GLU A 53 -3.63 -15.01 -6.27
CA GLU A 53 -4.97 -15.35 -5.78
C GLU A 53 -5.54 -14.23 -4.90
N LYS A 54 -4.68 -13.37 -4.34
CA LYS A 54 -5.08 -12.22 -3.56
C LYS A 54 -5.45 -11.04 -4.46
N LYS A 55 -6.76 -10.90 -4.68
CA LYS A 55 -7.40 -9.73 -5.31
C LYS A 55 -8.05 -8.85 -4.25
N ILE A 56 -7.92 -7.54 -4.39
CA ILE A 56 -8.47 -6.55 -3.47
C ILE A 56 -9.31 -5.59 -4.30
N ALA A 57 -10.57 -5.39 -3.91
CA ALA A 57 -11.41 -4.35 -4.50
C ALA A 57 -11.69 -3.27 -3.47
N VAL A 58 -11.50 -2.01 -3.83
CA VAL A 58 -11.69 -0.86 -2.94
C VAL A 58 -12.30 0.31 -3.69
N MET A 59 -13.20 1.04 -3.03
CA MET A 59 -13.77 2.26 -3.59
C MET A 59 -12.85 3.45 -3.31
N SER A 60 -12.58 4.28 -4.32
CA SER A 60 -11.65 5.40 -4.20
C SER A 60 -12.05 6.41 -3.13
N ASP A 61 -13.35 6.64 -2.93
CA ASP A 61 -13.86 7.57 -1.91
C ASP A 61 -13.64 7.11 -0.46
N GLN A 62 -13.27 5.84 -0.25
CA GLN A 62 -12.95 5.29 1.08
C GLN A 62 -11.47 5.42 1.43
N ILE A 63 -10.60 5.71 0.46
CA ILE A 63 -9.16 5.82 0.66
C ILE A 63 -8.84 7.22 1.19
N VAL A 64 -8.07 7.27 2.28
CA VAL A 64 -7.63 8.52 2.93
C VAL A 64 -6.18 8.83 2.63
N ALA A 65 -5.35 7.80 2.50
CA ALA A 65 -3.94 7.94 2.22
C ALA A 65 -3.43 6.76 1.39
N VAL A 66 -2.44 7.05 0.55
CA VAL A 66 -1.70 6.10 -0.27
C VAL A 66 -0.22 6.29 0.00
N ILE A 67 0.48 5.24 0.41
CA ILE A 67 1.90 5.29 0.78
C ILE A 67 2.65 4.27 -0.08
N VAL A 68 3.66 4.71 -0.82
CA VAL A 68 4.60 3.82 -1.51
C VAL A 68 5.87 3.74 -0.70
N SER A 69 6.29 2.53 -0.34
CA SER A 69 7.52 2.27 0.38
C SER A 69 8.35 1.19 -0.31
N GLN A 70 9.67 1.39 -0.35
CA GLN A 70 10.60 0.36 -0.75
C GLN A 70 11.01 -0.41 0.51
N LYS A 71 10.61 -1.68 0.61
CA LYS A 71 11.23 -2.60 1.56
C LYS A 71 12.59 -2.98 1.00
N ASP A 72 13.60 -2.19 1.34
CA ASP A 72 14.97 -2.65 1.35
C ASP A 72 15.17 -3.48 2.61
N GLY A 73 15.63 -4.72 2.45
CA GLY A 73 15.79 -5.71 3.52
C GLY A 73 16.93 -5.38 4.47
N THR A 74 17.01 -4.16 4.99
CA THR A 74 18.00 -3.72 5.97
C THR A 74 17.35 -2.90 7.09
N ALA A 75 16.35 -3.47 7.75
CA ALA A 75 16.07 -3.13 9.15
C ALA A 75 17.00 -3.95 10.07
N THR A 76 18.31 -3.87 9.85
CA THR A 76 19.31 -4.20 10.88
C THR A 76 19.44 -3.00 11.79
N GLY A 77 18.55 -2.86 12.77
CA GLY A 77 18.75 -1.86 13.83
C GLY A 77 17.50 -1.36 14.52
N ARG A 78 17.21 -2.00 15.66
CA ARG A 78 16.42 -1.48 16.80
C ARG A 78 14.95 -1.12 16.53
N ALA A 79 14.06 -1.94 17.09
CA ALA A 79 12.74 -1.46 17.49
C ALA A 79 12.91 -0.31 18.50
N PRO A 80 12.17 0.81 18.39
CA PRO A 80 12.15 1.83 19.43
C PRO A 80 11.43 1.26 20.66
N GLY A 81 12.17 1.00 21.72
CA GLY A 81 11.69 0.46 22.99
C GLY A 81 12.84 0.31 23.99
N PHE A 82 12.54 0.41 25.29
CA PHE A 82 13.51 0.16 26.35
C PHE A 82 13.77 -1.35 26.44
N PHE A 83 14.81 -1.84 25.77
CA PHE A 83 15.34 -3.17 26.04
C PHE A 83 16.24 -3.08 27.28
N MET A 84 15.79 -3.64 28.39
CA MET A 84 16.64 -3.98 29.53
C MET A 84 17.67 -5.01 29.06
N GLN A 85 18.94 -4.63 29.00
CA GLN A 85 20.03 -5.60 28.98
C GLN A 85 20.33 -5.97 30.43
N SER A 86 19.96 -7.19 30.83
CA SER A 86 20.46 -7.86 32.03
C SER A 86 21.85 -8.44 31.79
#